data_AF-A0A820HVI2-F1
#
_entry.id   AF-A0A820HVI2-F1
#
_cell.length_a   1.000
_cell.length_b   1.000
_cell.length_c   1.000
_cell.angle_alpha   90.00
_cell.angle_beta   90.00
_cell.angle_gamma   90.00
#
_symmetry.space_group_name_H-M   'P 1'
#
loop_
_entity.id
_entity.type
_entity.pdbx_description
1 polymer ?
#
loop_
_entity_poly.entity_id
_entity_poly.type
_entity_poly.pdbx_seq_one_letter_code
_entity_poly.pdbx_strand_id
1 'polypeptide(L)'
;TILDMNSRLEISTNDRIFALSHLNFDLSVYDIFGMLIAGGTIVIPDHEDYKNPQHWYDMITKHNVTIWNSVPMLMQMFVEHLKHTNSHNQLRHILLSGDWIPLSLPESIQITFGEQVTITSLGGATEASIWSIAYTLPKEIPQEWKSIPYGIPLRNQQYYVYDIHLDDCPEWVIGELYIGGEGLANGYWNDRGKTQSSFIIHPLTNERLYRTGDYGRFLPNGYIEFTGRKDFQVKVHGHRIELGEIEHHLQQHPDIHQAIVNMDDKSQHLIGYVIPEKHSIEILNADPIERINFKLARHSIKHEKKVEKSFALTKPKLTETLINTYCMRKSYRQFTNEAIERSTIEKLLKSCYNINNNEKISLSRLDFDILSQLLAVLIPISISDQPLPKYRYASIDDLYPVQVYVELPTSLENISPGIYYHHPDEHTLELISTHINNDMMNIRLHLVGRLSAIAPLYSQRLGSQFCMLETGYITGLLEKEGSRL
;
A
#
# COMPACT_ATOMS: atom_id res chain seq x y z
N THR A 1 -11.19 3.17 -38.15
CA THR A 1 -10.05 2.60 -37.39
C THR A 1 -9.30 1.51 -38.14
N ILE A 2 -9.88 0.31 -38.34
CA ILE A 2 -9.15 -0.88 -38.82
C ILE A 2 -8.41 -0.66 -40.15
N LEU A 3 -9.10 -0.15 -41.17
CA LEU A 3 -8.49 0.11 -42.48
C LEU A 3 -7.35 1.14 -42.42
N ASP A 4 -7.47 2.17 -41.57
CA ASP A 4 -6.42 3.16 -41.40
C ASP A 4 -5.18 2.54 -40.73
N MET A 5 -5.39 1.72 -39.69
CA MET A 5 -4.30 1.00 -39.03
C MET A 5 -3.61 0.01 -39.97
N ASN A 6 -4.38 -0.77 -40.73
CA ASN A 6 -3.80 -1.67 -41.73
C ASN A 6 -2.97 -0.91 -42.77
N SER A 7 -3.43 0.25 -43.21
CA SER A 7 -2.70 1.09 -44.16
C SER A 7 -1.42 1.69 -43.56
N ARG A 8 -1.45 2.13 -42.30
CA ARG A 8 -0.29 2.72 -41.60
C ARG A 8 0.80 1.71 -41.30
N LEU A 9 0.39 0.48 -40.99
CA LEU A 9 1.29 -0.62 -40.62
C LEU A 9 1.62 -1.52 -41.83
N GLU A 10 1.12 -1.19 -43.03
CA GLU A 10 1.33 -1.98 -44.25
C GLU A 10 0.97 -3.46 -44.09
N ILE A 11 -0.14 -3.74 -43.39
CA ILE A 11 -0.59 -5.10 -43.10
C ILE A 11 -0.97 -5.83 -44.39
N SER A 12 -0.47 -7.05 -44.54
CA SER A 12 -0.62 -7.87 -45.74
C SER A 12 -1.04 -9.31 -45.43
N THR A 13 -1.25 -10.12 -46.47
CA THR A 13 -1.51 -11.56 -46.34
C THR A 13 -0.37 -12.35 -45.70
N ASN A 14 0.83 -11.78 -45.63
CA ASN A 14 2.00 -12.41 -45.01
C ASN A 14 2.05 -12.17 -43.49
N ASP A 15 1.19 -11.31 -42.97
CA ASP A 15 1.19 -10.93 -41.57
C ASP A 15 0.40 -11.89 -40.68
N ARG A 16 0.90 -12.02 -39.45
CA ARG A 16 0.40 -12.95 -38.45
C ARG A 16 0.34 -12.24 -37.11
N ILE A 17 -0.86 -12.04 -36.58
CA ILE A 17 -1.04 -11.43 -35.26
C ILE A 17 -1.10 -12.50 -34.19
N PHE A 18 -0.50 -12.22 -33.04
CA PHE A 18 -0.74 -12.98 -31.82
C PHE A 18 -1.94 -12.35 -31.09
N ALA A 19 -3.09 -13.01 -31.15
CA ALA A 19 -4.36 -12.50 -30.63
C ALA A 19 -4.44 -12.66 -29.10
N LEU A 20 -3.68 -11.83 -28.40
CA LEU A 20 -3.57 -11.79 -26.94
C LEU A 20 -4.59 -10.84 -26.31
N SER A 21 -5.58 -10.33 -27.05
CA SER A 21 -6.67 -9.56 -26.47
C SER A 21 -7.86 -10.47 -26.16
N HIS A 22 -8.41 -10.39 -24.95
CA HIS A 22 -9.60 -11.16 -24.62
C HIS A 22 -10.80 -10.63 -25.44
N LEU A 23 -11.70 -11.53 -25.85
CA LEU A 23 -12.83 -11.20 -26.73
C LEU A 23 -13.86 -10.23 -26.13
N ASN A 24 -13.80 -9.99 -24.83
CA ASN A 24 -14.62 -8.99 -24.14
C ASN A 24 -13.97 -7.59 -24.12
N PHE A 25 -12.76 -7.43 -24.64
CA PHE A 25 -12.11 -6.14 -24.88
C PHE A 25 -12.13 -5.79 -26.36
N ASP A 26 -12.37 -4.52 -26.65
CA ASP A 26 -12.41 -3.98 -28.01
C ASP A 26 -11.09 -4.13 -28.78
N LEU A 27 -9.94 -4.24 -28.10
CA LEU A 27 -8.65 -4.56 -28.72
C LEU A 27 -8.70 -5.85 -29.57
N SER A 28 -9.49 -6.84 -29.13
CA SER A 28 -9.67 -8.12 -29.86
C SER A 28 -10.34 -7.93 -31.23
N VAL A 29 -11.09 -6.84 -31.41
CA VAL A 29 -11.70 -6.51 -32.70
C VAL A 29 -10.62 -6.26 -33.74
N TYR A 30 -9.50 -5.62 -33.39
CA TYR A 30 -8.39 -5.45 -34.32
C TYR A 30 -7.65 -6.77 -34.56
N ASP A 31 -7.42 -7.57 -33.51
CA ASP A 31 -6.77 -8.89 -33.65
C ASP A 31 -7.49 -9.77 -34.67
N ILE A 32 -8.82 -9.74 -34.64
CA ILE A 32 -9.66 -10.53 -35.55
C ILE A 32 -9.79 -9.82 -36.91
N PHE A 33 -10.45 -8.67 -36.93
CA PHE A 33 -10.88 -8.06 -38.20
C PHE A 33 -9.75 -7.33 -38.91
N GLY A 34 -8.72 -6.85 -38.19
CA GLY A 34 -7.52 -6.28 -38.80
C GLY A 34 -6.82 -7.31 -39.70
N MET A 35 -6.65 -8.55 -39.21
CA MET A 35 -6.03 -9.61 -39.99
C MET A 35 -6.95 -10.18 -41.07
N LEU A 36 -8.21 -10.48 -40.74
CA LEU A 36 -9.13 -11.10 -41.71
C LEU A 36 -9.38 -10.20 -42.93
N ILE A 37 -9.46 -8.88 -42.75
CA ILE A 37 -9.62 -7.95 -43.87
C ILE A 37 -8.37 -7.90 -44.76
N ALA A 38 -7.18 -8.01 -44.18
CA ALA A 38 -5.92 -8.03 -44.93
C ALA A 38 -5.59 -9.41 -45.54
N GLY A 39 -6.37 -10.45 -45.22
CA GLY A 39 -6.07 -11.84 -45.57
C GLY A 39 -4.88 -12.43 -44.81
N GLY A 40 -4.54 -11.85 -43.65
CA GLY A 40 -3.48 -12.33 -42.75
C GLY A 40 -3.92 -13.53 -41.91
N THR A 41 -3.05 -13.94 -40.98
CA THR A 41 -3.29 -15.07 -40.07
C THR A 41 -3.50 -14.61 -38.63
N ILE A 42 -4.43 -15.25 -37.93
CA ILE A 42 -4.63 -15.06 -36.49
C ILE A 42 -4.04 -16.25 -35.76
N VAL A 43 -3.09 -16.00 -34.85
CA VAL A 43 -2.51 -17.00 -33.96
C VAL A 43 -3.12 -16.79 -32.57
N ILE A 44 -3.93 -17.74 -32.13
CA ILE A 44 -4.65 -17.66 -30.85
C ILE A 44 -3.87 -18.49 -29.81
N PRO A 45 -3.48 -17.90 -28.66
CA PRO A 45 -2.85 -18.66 -27.58
C PRO A 45 -3.82 -19.68 -26.97
N ASP A 46 -3.29 -20.82 -26.53
CA ASP A 46 -4.05 -21.78 -25.73
C ASP A 46 -4.62 -21.13 -24.46
N HIS A 47 -5.89 -21.42 -24.18
CA HIS A 47 -6.65 -20.77 -23.11
C HIS A 47 -6.04 -20.96 -21.71
N GLU A 48 -5.49 -22.15 -21.42
CA GLU A 48 -4.92 -22.47 -20.10
C GLU A 48 -3.61 -21.69 -19.82
N ASP A 49 -2.89 -21.31 -20.87
CA ASP A 49 -1.57 -20.67 -20.81
C ASP A 49 -1.58 -19.21 -21.28
N TYR A 50 -2.76 -18.58 -21.28
CA TYR A 50 -2.93 -17.22 -21.81
C TYR A 50 -2.05 -16.17 -21.10
N LYS A 51 -1.69 -16.41 -19.83
CA LYS A 51 -0.83 -15.52 -19.03
C LYS A 51 0.61 -16.03 -18.87
N ASN A 52 1.02 -16.99 -19.69
CA ASN A 52 2.32 -17.66 -19.59
C ASN A 52 3.30 -17.13 -20.67
N PRO A 53 4.31 -16.32 -20.30
CA PRO A 53 5.26 -15.76 -21.27
C PRO A 53 6.09 -16.79 -22.04
N GLN A 54 6.35 -17.96 -21.45
CA GLN A 54 7.06 -19.05 -22.15
C GLN A 54 6.19 -19.60 -23.29
N HIS A 55 4.89 -19.81 -23.03
CA HIS A 55 3.94 -20.25 -24.05
C HIS A 55 3.82 -19.22 -25.18
N TRP A 56 3.78 -17.93 -24.84
CA TRP A 56 3.77 -16.86 -25.85
C TRP A 56 5.00 -16.94 -26.75
N TYR A 57 6.19 -17.11 -26.17
CA TYR A 57 7.43 -17.27 -26.92
C TYR A 57 7.38 -18.46 -27.88
N ASP A 58 6.95 -19.63 -27.37
CA ASP A 58 6.88 -20.86 -28.15
C ASP A 58 5.92 -20.71 -29.33
N MET A 59 4.73 -20.13 -29.10
CA MET A 59 3.72 -19.87 -30.13
C MET A 59 4.19 -18.84 -31.16
N ILE A 60 4.78 -17.73 -30.71
CA ILE A 60 5.31 -16.66 -31.59
C ILE A 60 6.39 -17.21 -32.52
N THR A 61 7.29 -18.03 -31.97
CA THR A 61 8.39 -18.63 -32.72
C THR A 61 7.86 -19.69 -33.69
N LYS A 62 7.03 -20.63 -33.21
CA LYS A 62 6.46 -21.72 -34.01
C LYS A 62 5.64 -21.20 -35.19
N HIS A 63 4.87 -20.13 -34.97
CA HIS A 63 3.96 -19.59 -35.98
C HIS A 63 4.53 -18.38 -36.72
N ASN A 64 5.78 -17.97 -36.47
CA ASN A 64 6.41 -16.79 -37.09
C ASN A 64 5.52 -15.54 -37.01
N VAL A 65 5.04 -15.24 -35.80
CA VAL A 65 4.19 -14.07 -35.57
C VAL A 65 4.94 -12.79 -35.96
N THR A 66 4.25 -11.89 -36.65
CA THR A 66 4.80 -10.61 -37.12
C THR A 66 4.23 -9.41 -36.35
N ILE A 67 3.04 -9.56 -35.74
CA ILE A 67 2.37 -8.46 -35.04
C ILE A 67 2.01 -8.89 -33.63
N TRP A 68 2.33 -8.02 -32.68
CA TRP A 68 1.89 -8.10 -31.30
C TRP A 68 0.95 -6.94 -31.01
N ASN A 69 -0.19 -7.22 -30.36
CA ASN A 69 -1.13 -6.20 -29.89
C ASN A 69 -1.53 -6.50 -28.44
N SER A 70 -1.24 -5.59 -27.51
CA SER A 70 -1.61 -5.76 -26.11
C SER A 70 -1.58 -4.46 -25.32
N VAL A 71 -1.89 -4.57 -24.03
CA VAL A 71 -1.55 -3.56 -23.03
C VAL A 71 -0.05 -3.58 -22.71
N PRO A 72 0.56 -2.45 -22.30
CA PRO A 72 1.99 -2.35 -22.02
C PRO A 72 2.51 -3.39 -21.02
N MET A 73 1.72 -3.72 -19.98
CA MET A 73 2.11 -4.69 -18.96
C MET A 73 2.41 -6.08 -19.53
N LEU A 74 1.60 -6.58 -20.48
CA LEU A 74 1.82 -7.92 -21.04
C LEU A 74 3.10 -7.97 -21.88
N MET A 75 3.39 -6.90 -22.64
CA MET A 75 4.66 -6.76 -23.35
C MET A 75 5.84 -6.65 -22.37
N GLN A 76 5.68 -5.94 -21.26
CA GLN A 76 6.71 -5.86 -20.22
C GLN A 76 7.00 -7.23 -19.58
N MET A 77 5.96 -8.00 -19.25
CA MET A 77 6.10 -9.38 -18.77
C MET A 77 6.85 -10.25 -19.79
N PHE A 78 6.55 -10.08 -21.08
CA PHE A 78 7.17 -10.86 -22.14
C PHE A 78 8.65 -10.52 -22.33
N VAL A 79 8.98 -9.22 -22.38
CA VAL A 79 10.35 -8.74 -22.47
C VAL A 79 11.19 -9.16 -21.25
N GLU A 80 10.61 -9.07 -20.04
CA GLU A 80 11.30 -9.50 -18.82
C GLU A 80 11.65 -10.99 -18.86
N HIS A 81 10.71 -11.82 -19.33
CA HIS A 81 10.93 -13.26 -19.49
C HIS A 81 12.07 -13.57 -20.48
N LEU A 82 12.19 -12.78 -21.54
CA LEU A 82 13.17 -13.01 -22.61
C LEU A 82 14.56 -12.40 -22.36
N LYS A 83 14.78 -11.64 -21.26
CA LYS A 83 16.06 -10.99 -20.96
C LYS A 83 17.29 -11.92 -20.97
N HIS A 84 17.08 -13.22 -20.76
CA HIS A 84 18.15 -14.23 -20.73
C HIS A 84 18.09 -15.23 -21.90
N THR A 85 17.22 -14.98 -22.88
CA THR A 85 17.03 -15.84 -24.04
C THR A 85 17.57 -15.13 -25.28
N ASN A 86 18.44 -15.78 -26.05
CA ASN A 86 18.79 -15.31 -27.40
C ASN A 86 17.59 -15.56 -28.32
N SER A 87 16.61 -14.67 -28.22
CA SER A 87 15.39 -14.70 -29.03
C SER A 87 15.66 -14.10 -30.40
N HIS A 88 15.36 -14.87 -31.45
CA HIS A 88 15.20 -14.34 -32.80
C HIS A 88 13.76 -14.58 -33.21
N ASN A 89 12.94 -13.52 -33.22
CA ASN A 89 11.57 -13.60 -33.73
C ASN A 89 11.32 -12.57 -34.84
N GLN A 90 10.21 -12.76 -35.55
CA GLN A 90 9.86 -11.99 -36.76
C GLN A 90 8.89 -10.84 -36.46
N LEU A 91 8.78 -10.42 -35.20
CA LEU A 91 7.94 -9.28 -34.85
C LEU A 91 8.42 -8.05 -35.62
N ARG A 92 7.49 -7.38 -36.30
CA ARG A 92 7.71 -6.11 -37.02
C ARG A 92 6.94 -4.96 -36.41
N HIS A 93 5.76 -5.23 -35.84
CA HIS A 93 4.89 -4.24 -35.24
C HIS A 93 4.49 -4.67 -33.83
N ILE A 94 4.71 -3.78 -32.87
CA ILE A 94 4.24 -3.90 -31.50
C ILE A 94 3.27 -2.75 -31.24
N LEU A 95 2.01 -3.09 -31.05
CA LEU A 95 0.91 -2.18 -30.81
C LEU A 95 0.61 -2.17 -29.31
N LEU A 96 0.77 -1.01 -28.67
CA LEU A 96 0.58 -0.84 -27.24
C LEU A 96 -0.57 0.15 -26.99
N SER A 97 -1.58 -0.29 -26.24
CA SER A 97 -2.75 0.54 -25.93
C SER A 97 -3.40 0.16 -24.62
N GLY A 98 -4.40 0.94 -24.20
CA GLY A 98 -5.21 0.62 -23.02
C GLY A 98 -4.59 1.04 -21.68
N ASP A 99 -3.31 1.42 -21.63
CA ASP A 99 -2.65 1.92 -20.43
C ASP A 99 -1.44 2.83 -20.76
N TRP A 100 -0.85 3.44 -19.73
CA TRP A 100 0.39 4.21 -19.84
C TRP A 100 1.55 3.30 -20.29
N ILE A 101 2.32 3.80 -21.26
CA ILE A 101 3.56 3.14 -21.72
C ILE A 101 4.72 3.71 -20.91
N PRO A 102 5.44 2.90 -20.10
CA PRO A 102 6.64 3.35 -19.40
C PRO A 102 7.71 3.77 -20.42
N LEU A 103 8.40 4.89 -20.15
CA LEU A 103 9.46 5.41 -21.04
C LEU A 103 10.62 4.42 -21.26
N SER A 104 10.83 3.49 -20.33
CA SER A 104 11.86 2.43 -20.42
C SER A 104 11.44 1.21 -21.23
N LEU A 105 10.14 1.02 -21.50
CA LEU A 105 9.64 -0.16 -22.20
C LEU A 105 10.08 -0.20 -23.67
N PRO A 106 10.06 0.91 -24.45
CA PRO A 106 10.52 0.91 -25.83
C PRO A 106 11.96 0.44 -26.02
N GLU A 107 12.88 0.91 -25.17
CA GLU A 107 14.29 0.47 -25.19
C GLU A 107 14.39 -1.03 -24.91
N SER A 108 13.67 -1.52 -23.90
CA SER A 108 13.66 -2.94 -23.54
C SER A 108 13.11 -3.82 -24.67
N ILE A 109 12.09 -3.33 -25.38
CA ILE A 109 11.53 -3.98 -26.57
C ILE A 109 12.58 -4.07 -27.69
N GLN A 110 13.26 -2.96 -27.98
CA GLN A 110 14.27 -2.91 -29.05
C GLN A 110 15.49 -3.77 -28.76
N ILE A 111 15.95 -3.81 -27.51
CA ILE A 111 17.03 -4.73 -27.09
C ILE A 111 16.62 -6.20 -27.32
N THR A 112 15.35 -6.52 -27.07
CA THR A 112 14.83 -7.90 -27.11
C THR A 112 14.52 -8.38 -28.52
N PHE A 113 13.95 -7.52 -29.36
CA PHE A 113 13.42 -7.90 -30.68
C PHE A 113 14.15 -7.23 -31.86
N GLY A 114 15.02 -6.26 -31.58
CA GLY A 114 15.81 -5.50 -32.54
C GLY A 114 15.22 -4.13 -32.89
N GLU A 115 16.08 -3.23 -33.35
CA GLU A 115 15.74 -1.84 -33.70
C GLU A 115 14.84 -1.69 -34.94
N GLN A 116 14.66 -2.76 -35.71
CA GLN A 116 13.76 -2.79 -36.87
C GLN A 116 12.28 -2.87 -36.48
N VAL A 117 11.99 -3.23 -35.21
CA VAL A 117 10.62 -3.33 -34.73
C VAL A 117 10.02 -1.94 -34.56
N THR A 118 8.86 -1.73 -35.17
CA THR A 118 8.10 -0.49 -35.04
C THR A 118 7.15 -0.60 -33.85
N ILE A 119 7.28 0.34 -32.91
CA ILE A 119 6.41 0.42 -31.73
C ILE A 119 5.41 1.54 -31.96
N THR A 120 4.11 1.24 -31.85
CA THR A 120 3.05 2.23 -32.00
C THR A 120 2.23 2.30 -30.72
N SER A 121 2.22 3.48 -30.10
CA SER A 121 1.28 3.84 -29.05
C SER A 121 -0.07 4.14 -29.68
N LEU A 122 -1.12 3.58 -29.08
CA LEU A 122 -2.49 3.69 -29.57
C LEU A 122 -3.42 4.08 -28.43
N GLY A 123 -4.30 5.02 -28.72
CA GLY A 123 -5.23 5.59 -27.77
C GLY A 123 -6.63 5.68 -28.32
N GLY A 124 -7.61 5.72 -27.43
CA GLY A 124 -9.01 5.86 -27.79
C GLY A 124 -9.91 5.41 -26.65
N ALA A 125 -11.18 5.26 -26.98
CA ALA A 125 -12.19 4.74 -26.10
C ALA A 125 -13.04 3.72 -26.86
N THR A 126 -13.67 2.79 -26.13
CA THR A 126 -14.63 1.85 -26.69
C THR A 126 -15.76 2.58 -27.40
N GLU A 127 -16.16 3.74 -26.89
CA GLU A 127 -17.14 4.64 -27.47
C GLU A 127 -16.72 5.30 -28.80
N ALA A 128 -15.46 5.12 -29.23
CA ALA A 128 -14.90 5.68 -30.45
C ALA A 128 -14.19 4.63 -31.33
N SER A 129 -14.65 3.38 -31.27
CA SER A 129 -14.20 2.27 -32.14
C SER A 129 -12.72 1.91 -31.99
N ILE A 130 -12.37 1.39 -30.81
CA ILE A 130 -11.05 0.83 -30.42
C ILE A 130 -9.99 1.93 -30.19
N TRP A 131 -9.56 2.57 -31.28
CA TRP A 131 -8.52 3.59 -31.28
C TRP A 131 -8.96 4.79 -32.11
N SER A 132 -8.58 5.96 -31.64
CA SER A 132 -8.90 7.26 -32.22
C SER A 132 -7.66 8.11 -32.46
N ILE A 133 -6.54 7.76 -31.84
CA ILE A 133 -5.27 8.46 -31.93
C ILE A 133 -4.11 7.45 -31.95
N ALA A 134 -3.04 7.78 -32.68
CA ALA A 134 -1.86 6.93 -32.78
C ALA A 134 -0.57 7.76 -32.78
N TYR A 135 0.47 7.18 -32.20
CA TYR A 135 1.83 7.70 -32.25
C TYR A 135 2.83 6.58 -32.50
N THR A 136 3.53 6.63 -33.64
CA THR A 136 4.65 5.72 -33.89
C THR A 136 5.88 6.27 -33.18
N LEU A 137 6.44 5.48 -32.27
CA LEU A 137 7.55 5.91 -31.44
C LEU A 137 8.83 6.06 -32.29
N PRO A 138 9.66 7.08 -32.01
CA PRO A 138 10.99 7.15 -32.58
C PRO A 138 11.86 5.99 -32.07
N LYS A 139 12.97 5.72 -32.76
CA LYS A 139 13.94 4.71 -32.31
C LYS A 139 14.50 5.04 -30.93
N GLU A 140 14.90 6.29 -30.72
CA GLU A 140 15.38 6.76 -29.42
C GLU A 140 14.32 7.64 -28.79
N ILE A 141 13.96 7.34 -27.54
CA ILE A 141 13.05 8.16 -26.75
C ILE A 141 13.83 9.36 -26.20
N PRO A 142 13.42 10.61 -26.52
CA PRO A 142 14.12 11.79 -26.01
C PRO A 142 14.09 11.86 -24.48
N GLN A 143 15.21 12.22 -23.87
CA GLN A 143 15.37 12.22 -22.40
C GLN A 143 14.47 13.23 -21.70
N GLU A 144 14.06 14.29 -22.40
CA GLU A 144 13.16 15.33 -21.89
C GLU A 144 11.69 14.91 -21.86
N TRP A 145 11.33 13.78 -22.49
CA TRP A 145 9.96 13.29 -22.45
C TRP A 145 9.60 12.82 -21.05
N LYS A 146 8.45 13.30 -20.57
CA LYS A 146 7.88 12.86 -19.29
C LYS A 146 6.87 11.73 -19.47
N SER A 147 6.37 11.56 -20.69
CA SER A 147 5.47 10.49 -21.09
C SER A 147 5.55 10.28 -22.61
N ILE A 148 5.07 9.13 -23.07
CA ILE A 148 4.90 8.89 -24.52
C ILE A 148 3.72 9.75 -25.02
N PRO A 149 3.91 10.58 -26.06
CA PRO A 149 2.81 11.34 -26.65
C PRO A 149 1.65 10.43 -27.05
N TYR A 150 0.43 10.97 -26.92
CA TYR A 150 -0.78 10.26 -27.31
C TYR A 150 -0.91 10.19 -28.83
N GLY A 151 -0.43 11.24 -29.53
CA GLY A 151 -0.15 11.21 -30.96
C GLY A 151 -1.04 12.13 -31.79
N ILE A 152 -1.43 11.64 -32.97
CA ILE A 152 -2.32 12.32 -33.92
C ILE A 152 -3.58 11.50 -34.18
N PRO A 153 -4.72 12.15 -34.48
CA PRO A 153 -5.96 11.44 -34.79
C PRO A 153 -5.81 10.46 -35.96
N LEU A 154 -6.58 9.37 -35.91
CA LEU A 154 -6.74 8.45 -37.02
C LEU A 154 -7.60 9.07 -38.13
N ARG A 155 -7.54 8.49 -39.34
CA ARG A 155 -8.35 8.93 -40.47
C ARG A 155 -9.85 8.92 -40.12
N ASN A 156 -10.54 9.99 -40.51
CA ASN A 156 -11.95 10.27 -40.24
C ASN A 156 -12.31 10.38 -38.74
N GLN A 157 -11.31 10.60 -37.88
CA GLN A 157 -11.48 10.89 -36.47
C GLN A 157 -10.81 12.20 -36.14
N GLN A 158 -11.33 12.88 -35.13
CA GLN A 158 -10.82 14.16 -34.65
C GLN A 158 -10.64 14.09 -33.14
N TYR A 159 -9.63 14.80 -32.65
CA TYR A 159 -9.49 15.09 -31.23
C TYR A 159 -9.55 16.59 -31.03
N TYR A 160 -10.23 16.98 -29.96
CA TYR A 160 -10.31 18.35 -29.51
C TYR A 160 -9.81 18.44 -28.07
N VAL A 161 -9.17 19.56 -27.76
CA VAL A 161 -8.79 19.92 -26.39
C VAL A 161 -9.59 21.17 -26.04
N TYR A 162 -10.66 20.99 -25.27
CA TYR A 162 -11.59 22.08 -24.97
C TYR A 162 -11.52 22.51 -23.52
N ASP A 163 -11.81 23.79 -23.29
CA ASP A 163 -12.03 24.31 -21.95
C ASP A 163 -13.45 24.01 -21.42
N ILE A 164 -13.82 24.62 -20.30
CA ILE A 164 -15.15 24.43 -19.69
C ILE A 164 -16.31 25.02 -20.51
N HIS A 165 -16.01 25.90 -21.47
CA HIS A 165 -16.98 26.55 -22.34
C HIS A 165 -17.09 25.89 -23.72
N LEU A 166 -16.32 24.82 -23.96
CA LEU A 166 -16.15 24.15 -25.26
C LEU A 166 -15.40 25.01 -26.29
N ASP A 167 -14.52 25.91 -25.83
CA ASP A 167 -13.61 26.66 -26.69
C ASP A 167 -12.25 25.93 -26.81
N ASP A 168 -11.61 26.04 -27.98
CA ASP A 168 -10.29 25.44 -28.23
C ASP A 168 -9.23 25.95 -27.25
N CYS A 169 -8.56 25.02 -26.57
CA CYS A 169 -7.41 25.34 -25.73
C CYS A 169 -6.16 25.61 -26.60
N PRO A 170 -5.40 26.70 -26.34
CA PRO A 170 -4.11 26.92 -26.99
C PRO A 170 -3.10 25.81 -26.71
N GLU A 171 -2.02 25.78 -27.50
CA GLU A 171 -0.85 24.93 -27.22
C GLU A 171 -0.40 25.07 -25.75
N TRP A 172 0.00 23.95 -25.16
CA TRP A 172 0.41 23.80 -23.75
C TRP A 172 -0.68 23.98 -22.68
N VAL A 173 -1.87 24.47 -23.04
CA VAL A 173 -2.98 24.64 -22.10
C VAL A 173 -3.72 23.31 -21.96
N ILE A 174 -3.88 22.87 -20.70
CA ILE A 174 -4.60 21.63 -20.39
C ILE A 174 -6.10 21.90 -20.52
N GLY A 175 -6.77 21.06 -21.31
CA GLY A 175 -8.22 21.01 -21.46
C GLY A 175 -8.73 19.58 -21.48
N GLU A 176 -10.05 19.43 -21.48
CA GLU A 176 -10.71 18.13 -21.56
C GLU A 176 -10.68 17.62 -23.01
N LEU A 177 -10.38 16.33 -23.17
CA LEU A 177 -10.31 15.69 -24.48
C LEU A 177 -11.69 15.26 -24.95
N TYR A 178 -11.99 15.56 -26.22
CA TYR A 178 -13.19 15.11 -26.91
C TYR A 178 -12.81 14.41 -28.20
N ILE A 179 -13.57 13.38 -28.55
CA ILE A 179 -13.40 12.65 -29.81
C ILE A 179 -14.57 13.00 -30.74
N GLY A 180 -14.25 13.36 -31.97
CA GLY A 180 -15.20 13.60 -33.06
C GLY A 180 -15.00 12.64 -34.23
N GLY A 181 -15.87 12.76 -35.23
CA GLY A 181 -15.79 12.01 -36.48
C GLY A 181 -16.54 10.67 -36.52
N GLU A 182 -16.24 9.87 -37.55
CA GLU A 182 -17.02 8.68 -37.93
C GLU A 182 -16.82 7.48 -37.00
N GLY A 183 -15.79 7.51 -36.14
CA GLY A 183 -15.48 6.42 -35.21
C GLY A 183 -16.44 6.32 -34.03
N LEU A 184 -17.28 7.33 -33.79
CA LEU A 184 -18.13 7.38 -32.61
C LEU A 184 -19.22 6.30 -32.63
N ALA A 185 -19.38 5.63 -31.49
CA ALA A 185 -20.46 4.69 -31.25
C ALA A 185 -21.82 5.40 -31.28
N ASN A 186 -22.87 4.64 -31.60
CA ASN A 186 -24.25 5.15 -31.63
C ASN A 186 -24.73 5.59 -30.23
N GLY A 187 -24.21 5.00 -29.16
CA GLY A 187 -24.56 5.29 -27.78
C GLY A 187 -24.45 4.04 -26.89
N TYR A 188 -24.87 4.17 -25.63
CA TYR A 188 -24.96 3.05 -24.70
C TYR A 188 -26.29 2.31 -24.86
N TRP A 189 -26.23 0.98 -24.82
CA TRP A 189 -27.40 0.12 -24.98
C TRP A 189 -28.41 0.35 -23.85
N ASN A 190 -29.67 0.66 -24.19
CA ASN A 190 -30.76 0.94 -23.25
C ASN A 190 -30.50 2.03 -22.20
N ASP A 191 -29.49 2.88 -22.40
CA ASP A 191 -29.17 3.98 -21.48
C ASP A 191 -29.07 5.32 -22.23
N ARG A 192 -30.24 5.90 -22.52
CA ARG A 192 -30.33 7.20 -23.21
C ARG A 192 -29.75 8.33 -22.36
N GLY A 193 -29.87 8.25 -21.04
CA GLY A 193 -29.36 9.27 -20.12
C GLY A 193 -27.85 9.37 -20.21
N LYS A 194 -27.16 8.23 -20.02
CA LYS A 194 -25.69 8.15 -20.17
C LYS A 194 -25.25 8.49 -21.60
N THR A 195 -26.02 8.08 -22.60
CA THR A 195 -25.72 8.42 -23.99
C THR A 195 -25.72 9.93 -24.22
N GLN A 196 -26.73 10.65 -23.74
CA GLN A 196 -26.81 12.10 -23.92
C GLN A 196 -25.76 12.85 -23.09
N SER A 197 -25.36 12.33 -21.93
CA SER A 197 -24.31 12.95 -21.11
C SER A 197 -22.90 12.75 -21.68
N SER A 198 -22.64 11.60 -22.30
CA SER A 198 -21.30 11.28 -22.84
C SER A 198 -21.13 11.66 -24.30
N PHE A 199 -22.20 11.58 -25.11
CA PHE A 199 -22.19 11.98 -26.52
C PHE A 199 -22.96 13.28 -26.69
N ILE A 200 -22.25 14.39 -26.63
CA ILE A 200 -22.80 15.73 -26.71
C ILE A 200 -22.85 16.22 -28.16
N ILE A 201 -23.64 17.27 -28.40
CA ILE A 201 -23.60 18.04 -29.64
C ILE A 201 -22.92 19.36 -29.33
N HIS A 202 -21.84 19.68 -30.03
CA HIS A 202 -21.12 20.93 -29.87
C HIS A 202 -22.03 22.10 -30.25
N PRO A 203 -22.22 23.12 -29.39
CA PRO A 203 -23.25 24.15 -29.59
C PRO A 203 -23.03 25.02 -30.82
N LEU A 204 -21.77 25.29 -31.20
CA LEU A 204 -21.43 26.14 -32.36
C LEU A 204 -21.31 25.36 -33.67
N THR A 205 -20.53 24.27 -33.69
CA THR A 205 -20.28 23.47 -34.91
C THR A 205 -21.38 22.45 -35.21
N ASN A 206 -22.26 22.17 -34.24
CA ASN A 206 -23.27 21.12 -34.29
C ASN A 206 -22.69 19.72 -34.53
N GLU A 207 -21.40 19.53 -34.27
CA GLU A 207 -20.72 18.25 -34.37
C GLU A 207 -21.08 17.36 -33.18
N ARG A 208 -21.23 16.06 -33.41
CA ARG A 208 -21.38 15.08 -32.34
C ARG A 208 -20.02 14.70 -31.78
N LEU A 209 -19.85 14.85 -30.47
CA LEU A 209 -18.59 14.61 -29.78
C LEU A 209 -18.79 13.59 -28.66
N TYR A 210 -17.83 12.70 -28.47
CA TYR A 210 -17.72 11.90 -27.26
C TYR A 210 -16.80 12.59 -26.26
N ARG A 211 -17.34 12.82 -25.06
CA ARG A 211 -16.63 13.36 -23.90
C ARG A 211 -15.85 12.22 -23.23
N THR A 212 -14.53 12.21 -23.34
CA THR A 212 -13.73 11.07 -22.87
C THR A 212 -13.55 11.05 -21.35
N GLY A 213 -13.68 12.21 -20.70
CA GLY A 213 -13.30 12.38 -19.29
C GLY A 213 -11.77 12.38 -19.10
N ASP A 214 -11.00 12.51 -20.17
CA ASP A 214 -9.55 12.64 -20.13
C ASP A 214 -9.13 14.11 -20.20
N TYR A 215 -8.00 14.45 -19.59
CA TYR A 215 -7.32 15.71 -19.77
C TYR A 215 -6.09 15.54 -20.65
N GLY A 216 -5.81 16.56 -21.45
CA GLY A 216 -4.63 16.61 -22.27
C GLY A 216 -4.38 18.01 -22.80
N ARG A 217 -3.38 18.13 -23.67
CA ARG A 217 -3.02 19.39 -24.32
C ARG A 217 -2.35 19.16 -25.66
N PHE A 218 -2.48 20.12 -26.56
CA PHE A 218 -1.68 20.15 -27.78
C PHE A 218 -0.25 20.60 -27.45
N LEU A 219 0.70 19.90 -28.07
CA LEU A 219 2.09 20.30 -28.14
C LEU A 219 2.32 21.12 -29.43
N PRO A 220 3.38 21.96 -29.51
CA PRO A 220 3.65 22.80 -30.68
C PRO A 220 3.90 22.04 -31.99
N ASN A 221 4.18 20.74 -31.90
CA ASN A 221 4.33 19.85 -33.06
C ASN A 221 3.00 19.23 -33.52
N GLY A 222 1.87 19.60 -32.90
CA GLY A 222 0.54 19.09 -33.21
C GLY A 222 0.19 17.75 -32.56
N TYR A 223 1.10 17.15 -31.77
CA TYR A 223 0.78 15.96 -31.00
C TYR A 223 -0.02 16.31 -29.75
N ILE A 224 -0.85 15.37 -29.31
CA ILE A 224 -1.55 15.47 -28.03
C ILE A 224 -0.72 14.78 -26.96
N GLU A 225 -0.52 15.47 -25.83
CA GLU A 225 -0.06 14.87 -24.58
C GLU A 225 -1.28 14.58 -23.70
N PHE A 226 -1.41 13.34 -23.23
CA PHE A 226 -2.40 12.96 -22.24
C PHE A 226 -1.84 13.29 -20.85
N THR A 227 -2.62 13.95 -20.00
CA THR A 227 -2.16 14.44 -18.68
C THR A 227 -2.88 13.80 -17.50
N GLY A 228 -3.95 13.03 -17.74
CA GLY A 228 -4.67 12.30 -16.71
C GLY A 228 -6.17 12.25 -17.00
N ARG A 229 -6.97 11.85 -16.01
CA ARG A 229 -8.43 11.80 -16.12
C ARG A 229 -9.11 12.78 -15.18
N LYS A 230 -10.29 13.23 -15.58
CA LYS A 230 -11.19 14.08 -14.81
C LYS A 230 -12.02 13.31 -13.80
N ASP A 231 -12.42 12.11 -14.18
CA ASP A 231 -13.24 11.23 -13.37
C ASP A 231 -12.37 10.29 -12.51
N PHE A 232 -13.02 9.61 -11.56
CA PHE A 232 -12.39 8.58 -10.73
C PHE A 232 -12.18 7.26 -11.49
N GLN A 233 -12.20 7.26 -12.83
CA GLN A 233 -11.98 6.04 -13.59
C GLN A 233 -10.49 5.76 -13.70
N VAL A 234 -10.11 4.52 -13.41
CA VAL A 234 -8.70 4.09 -13.47
C VAL A 234 -8.52 2.98 -14.49
N LYS A 235 -7.29 2.87 -14.99
CA LYS A 235 -6.86 1.74 -15.80
C LYS A 235 -5.96 0.89 -14.92
N VAL A 236 -6.39 -0.33 -14.62
CA VAL A 236 -5.62 -1.30 -13.82
C VAL A 236 -5.34 -2.49 -14.71
N HIS A 237 -4.06 -2.73 -14.99
CA HIS A 237 -3.63 -3.85 -15.84
C HIS A 237 -4.39 -3.88 -17.19
N GLY A 238 -4.60 -2.71 -17.80
CA GLY A 238 -5.35 -2.56 -19.05
C GLY A 238 -6.87 -2.70 -18.97
N HIS A 239 -7.45 -2.86 -17.77
CA HIS A 239 -8.89 -2.90 -17.56
C HIS A 239 -9.38 -1.50 -17.17
N ARG A 240 -10.39 -0.98 -17.87
CA ARG A 240 -11.07 0.26 -17.49
C ARG A 240 -12.02 -0.04 -16.34
N ILE A 241 -11.75 0.55 -15.17
CA ILE A 241 -12.51 0.31 -13.94
C ILE A 241 -13.15 1.61 -13.47
N GLU A 242 -14.46 1.55 -13.24
CA GLU A 242 -15.26 2.59 -12.61
C GLU A 242 -15.15 2.43 -11.09
N LEU A 243 -14.32 3.24 -10.41
CA LEU A 243 -14.15 3.12 -8.95
C LEU A 243 -15.49 3.25 -8.20
N GLY A 244 -16.37 4.14 -8.67
CA GLY A 244 -17.71 4.33 -8.11
C GLY A 244 -18.61 3.10 -8.17
N GLU A 245 -18.43 2.20 -9.15
CA GLU A 245 -19.16 0.93 -9.22
C GLU A 245 -18.76 0.00 -8.07
N ILE A 246 -17.45 -0.07 -7.79
CA ILE A 246 -16.90 -0.87 -6.68
C ILE A 246 -17.31 -0.26 -5.35
N GLU A 247 -17.24 1.07 -5.21
CA GLU A 247 -17.74 1.78 -4.03
C GLU A 247 -19.21 1.48 -3.78
N HIS A 248 -20.05 1.53 -4.82
CA HIS A 248 -21.47 1.22 -4.73
C HIS A 248 -21.70 -0.22 -4.26
N HIS A 249 -20.97 -1.19 -4.82
CA HIS A 249 -21.08 -2.59 -4.41
C HIS A 249 -20.58 -2.84 -2.97
N LEU A 250 -19.49 -2.19 -2.55
CA LEU A 250 -19.01 -2.25 -1.17
C LEU A 250 -20.04 -1.66 -0.19
N GLN A 251 -20.67 -0.54 -0.54
CA GLN A 251 -21.73 0.09 0.26
C GLN A 251 -23.03 -0.73 0.34
N GLN A 252 -23.23 -1.73 -0.53
CA GLN A 252 -24.34 -2.68 -0.40
C GLN A 252 -24.11 -3.73 0.71
N HIS A 253 -22.89 -3.85 1.24
CA HIS A 253 -22.60 -4.79 2.31
C HIS A 253 -23.16 -4.27 3.65
N PRO A 254 -23.93 -5.07 4.41
CA PRO A 254 -24.61 -4.61 5.63
C PRO A 254 -23.70 -4.02 6.71
N ASP A 255 -22.45 -4.47 6.75
CA ASP A 255 -21.44 -4.02 7.73
C ASP A 255 -20.61 -2.83 7.24
N ILE A 256 -20.92 -2.21 6.10
CA ILE A 256 -20.17 -1.09 5.52
C ILE A 256 -21.08 0.14 5.40
N HIS A 257 -20.79 1.17 6.18
CA HIS A 257 -21.47 2.47 6.17
C HIS A 257 -21.10 3.32 4.97
N GLN A 258 -19.81 3.32 4.65
CA GLN A 258 -19.28 4.11 3.56
C GLN A 258 -18.05 3.39 3.00
N ALA A 259 -17.91 3.40 1.68
CA ALA A 259 -16.71 2.93 1.01
C ALA A 259 -16.20 4.02 0.06
N ILE A 260 -14.88 4.15 -0.03
CA ILE A 260 -14.16 4.87 -1.07
C ILE A 260 -13.12 3.91 -1.63
N VAL A 261 -12.97 3.85 -2.94
CA VAL A 261 -11.95 3.03 -3.59
C VAL A 261 -10.98 3.97 -4.29
N ASN A 262 -9.69 3.72 -4.14
CA ASN A 262 -8.65 4.44 -4.88
C ASN A 262 -7.68 3.43 -5.51
N MET A 263 -6.90 3.87 -6.49
CA MET A 263 -5.78 3.08 -7.02
C MET A 263 -4.47 3.56 -6.38
N ASP A 264 -3.63 2.62 -5.95
CA ASP A 264 -2.23 2.94 -5.65
C ASP A 264 -1.43 2.99 -6.95
N ASP A 265 -1.03 4.20 -7.37
CA ASP A 265 -0.30 4.45 -8.62
C ASP A 265 0.96 3.58 -8.77
N LYS A 266 1.61 3.20 -7.66
CA LYS A 266 2.87 2.42 -7.69
C LYS A 266 2.63 0.94 -7.91
N SER A 267 1.64 0.37 -7.23
CA SER A 267 1.37 -1.07 -7.29
C SER A 267 0.27 -1.45 -8.27
N GLN A 268 -0.44 -0.46 -8.85
CA GLN A 268 -1.58 -0.65 -9.75
C GLN A 268 -2.69 -1.52 -9.12
N HIS A 269 -2.79 -1.52 -7.78
CA HIS A 269 -3.85 -2.20 -7.05
C HIS A 269 -4.95 -1.22 -6.63
N LEU A 270 -6.18 -1.73 -6.59
CA LEU A 270 -7.31 -1.04 -5.99
C LEU A 270 -7.28 -1.23 -4.47
N ILE A 271 -7.41 -0.13 -3.74
CA ILE A 271 -7.47 -0.08 -2.28
C ILE A 271 -8.83 0.46 -1.89
N GLY A 272 -9.61 -0.36 -1.20
CA GLY A 272 -10.89 0.04 -0.61
C GLY A 272 -10.71 0.53 0.83
N TYR A 273 -11.16 1.74 1.11
CA TYR A 273 -11.30 2.30 2.45
C TYR A 273 -12.76 2.20 2.86
N VAL A 274 -13.03 1.44 3.92
CA VAL A 274 -14.40 1.23 4.40
C VAL A 274 -14.57 1.81 5.80
N ILE A 275 -15.67 2.52 6.00
CA ILE A 275 -16.20 2.85 7.32
C ILE A 275 -17.20 1.74 7.64
N PRO A 276 -16.98 0.93 8.69
CA PRO A 276 -17.93 -0.11 9.05
C PRO A 276 -19.25 0.51 9.57
N GLU A 277 -20.37 -0.11 9.21
CA GLU A 277 -21.68 0.14 9.83
C GLU A 277 -21.53 -0.19 11.33
N LYS A 278 -21.74 0.80 12.19
CA LYS A 278 -21.32 0.75 13.60
C LYS A 278 -21.82 -0.53 14.31
N HIS A 279 -20.89 -1.41 14.68
CA HIS A 279 -20.72 -1.62 16.12
C HIS A 279 -20.12 -0.35 16.66
N SER A 280 -20.91 0.40 17.44
CA SER A 280 -20.50 1.62 18.10
C SER A 280 -19.28 1.34 18.98
N ILE A 281 -18.09 1.59 18.46
CA ILE A 281 -16.96 1.93 19.31
C ILE A 281 -17.28 3.34 19.77
N GLU A 282 -17.77 3.46 21.00
CA GLU A 282 -17.71 4.72 21.75
C GLU A 282 -16.22 5.09 21.87
N ILE A 283 -15.69 5.77 20.85
CA ILE A 283 -14.67 6.76 21.12
C ILE A 283 -15.43 7.77 21.96
N LEU A 284 -15.19 7.77 23.27
CA LEU A 284 -15.65 8.84 24.13
C LEU A 284 -15.26 10.14 23.43
N ASN A 285 -16.24 10.93 23.00
CA ASN A 285 -16.06 12.31 22.54
C ASN A 285 -15.62 13.15 23.75
N ALA A 286 -14.47 12.83 24.34
CA ALA A 286 -13.83 13.70 25.30
C ALA A 286 -13.32 14.90 24.52
N ASP A 287 -13.70 16.09 24.95
CA ASP A 287 -13.16 17.35 24.45
C ASP A 287 -11.62 17.24 24.39
N PRO A 288 -10.95 17.62 23.28
CA PRO A 288 -9.48 17.62 23.19
C PRO A 288 -8.78 18.23 24.42
N ILE A 289 -9.37 19.24 25.06
CA ILE A 289 -8.85 19.85 26.28
C ILE A 289 -8.96 18.90 27.48
N GLU A 290 -10.12 18.27 27.70
CA GLU A 290 -10.31 17.26 28.75
C GLU A 290 -9.36 16.07 28.56
N ARG A 291 -9.15 15.65 27.32
CA ARG A 291 -8.22 14.58 26.97
C ARG A 291 -6.77 14.94 27.31
N ILE A 292 -6.35 16.18 27.03
CA ILE A 292 -5.02 16.68 27.40
C ILE A 292 -4.89 16.79 28.93
N ASN A 293 -5.89 17.33 29.61
CA ASN A 293 -5.90 17.45 31.08
C ASN A 293 -5.80 16.09 31.76
N PHE A 294 -6.53 15.09 31.26
CA PHE A 294 -6.47 13.72 31.77
C PHE A 294 -5.06 13.11 31.60
N LYS A 295 -4.41 13.32 30.45
CA LYS A 295 -3.03 12.89 30.21
C LYS A 295 -2.05 13.58 31.16
N LEU A 296 -2.17 14.90 31.32
CA LEU A 296 -1.31 15.69 32.20
C LEU A 296 -1.47 15.31 33.68
N ALA A 297 -2.63 14.79 34.08
CA ALA A 297 -2.86 14.32 35.45
C ALA A 297 -2.10 13.03 35.81
N ARG A 298 -1.60 12.27 34.82
CA ARG A 298 -0.76 11.05 34.96
C ARG A 298 -1.29 10.09 36.05
N HIS A 299 -2.56 9.74 35.96
CA HIS A 299 -3.28 8.95 36.98
C HIS A 299 -2.66 7.58 37.31
N SER A 300 -1.92 6.95 36.40
CA SER A 300 -1.34 5.61 36.62
C SER A 300 -0.02 5.60 37.38
N ILE A 301 0.67 6.74 37.49
CA ILE A 301 1.94 6.83 38.22
C ILE A 301 1.69 6.99 39.71
N LYS A 302 0.51 7.50 40.06
CA LYS A 302 0.07 7.58 41.45
C LYS A 302 -0.55 6.26 41.86
N HIS A 303 0.00 5.67 42.93
CA HIS A 303 -0.65 4.59 43.63
C HIS A 303 -1.45 5.13 44.83
N GLU A 304 -2.62 4.55 45.10
CA GLU A 304 -3.62 5.11 46.03
C GLU A 304 -3.34 4.81 47.51
N LYS A 305 -2.44 3.86 47.82
CA LYS A 305 -2.12 3.53 49.22
C LYS A 305 -1.07 4.47 49.79
N LYS A 306 -1.18 4.74 51.09
CA LYS A 306 -0.21 5.52 51.86
C LYS A 306 1.15 4.83 51.82
N VAL A 307 2.17 5.55 51.33
CA VAL A 307 3.56 5.09 51.33
C VAL A 307 4.10 5.14 52.75
N GLU A 308 4.51 3.99 53.28
CA GLU A 308 5.06 3.90 54.64
C GLU A 308 6.57 4.18 54.66
N LYS A 309 7.29 3.67 53.66
CA LYS A 309 8.73 3.85 53.44
C LYS A 309 9.03 3.84 51.95
N SER A 310 10.02 4.63 51.53
CA SER A 310 10.49 4.67 50.13
C SER A 310 12.01 4.47 50.09
N PHE A 311 12.46 3.66 49.13
CA PHE A 311 13.87 3.30 48.94
C PHE A 311 14.29 3.71 47.53
N ALA A 312 15.27 4.60 47.41
CA ALA A 312 15.75 5.09 46.10
C ALA A 312 16.67 4.07 45.44
N LEU A 313 16.34 3.64 44.22
CA LEU A 313 17.13 2.69 43.44
C LEU A 313 18.28 3.39 42.69
N THR A 314 19.34 2.64 42.40
CA THR A 314 20.50 3.14 41.67
C THR A 314 20.15 3.43 40.21
N LYS A 315 20.08 4.70 39.82
CA LYS A 315 19.90 5.10 38.41
C LYS A 315 21.12 4.69 37.57
N PRO A 316 20.92 4.22 36.33
CA PRO A 316 22.01 3.75 35.49
C PRO A 316 22.89 4.92 35.03
N LYS A 317 24.21 4.70 34.96
CA LYS A 317 25.13 5.69 34.39
C LYS A 317 24.87 5.82 32.88
N LEU A 318 24.72 7.06 32.41
CA LEU A 318 24.50 7.38 31.00
C LEU A 318 25.78 7.17 30.20
N THR A 319 26.01 5.92 29.77
CA THR A 319 27.06 5.59 28.79
C THR A 319 26.54 5.76 27.37
N GLU A 320 27.44 5.97 26.41
CA GLU A 320 27.09 6.08 24.98
C GLU A 320 26.32 4.83 24.50
N THR A 321 26.70 3.63 24.95
CA THR A 321 25.99 2.38 24.65
C THR A 321 24.56 2.37 25.20
N LEU A 322 24.34 2.89 26.41
CA LEU A 322 23.01 2.98 27.02
C LEU A 322 22.14 4.00 26.30
N ILE A 323 22.69 5.18 26.00
CA ILE A 323 22.04 6.23 25.22
C ILE A 323 21.62 5.69 23.86
N ASN A 324 22.52 5.00 23.14
CA ASN A 324 22.21 4.36 21.87
C ASN A 324 21.10 3.30 22.03
N THR A 325 21.08 2.55 23.13
CA THR A 325 20.01 1.57 23.38
C THR A 325 18.63 2.21 23.60
N TYR A 326 18.58 3.38 24.25
CA TYR A 326 17.35 4.16 24.45
C TYR A 326 16.92 4.94 23.19
N CYS A 327 17.88 5.40 22.37
CA CYS A 327 17.63 6.09 21.10
C CYS A 327 17.23 5.12 19.98
N MET A 328 17.75 3.89 20.01
CA MET A 328 17.35 2.81 19.11
C MET A 328 15.95 2.33 19.50
N ARG A 329 14.92 3.00 19.00
CA ARG A 329 13.53 2.56 19.10
C ARG A 329 13.35 1.24 18.35
N LYS A 330 13.68 0.12 18.99
CA LYS A 330 13.30 -1.21 18.51
C LYS A 330 11.89 -1.49 19.00
N SER A 331 10.89 -1.02 18.25
CA SER A 331 9.66 -1.80 18.21
C SER A 331 10.06 -3.14 17.62
N TYR A 332 10.21 -4.18 18.45
CA TYR A 332 10.40 -5.55 17.99
C TYR A 332 9.13 -5.93 17.23
N ARG A 333 9.10 -5.62 15.94
CA ARG A 333 8.04 -5.99 15.02
C ARG A 333 8.75 -6.69 13.87
N GLN A 334 8.69 -8.01 13.92
CA GLN A 334 9.06 -8.84 12.79
C GLN A 334 7.75 -9.15 12.07
N PHE A 335 7.45 -8.39 11.03
CA PHE A 335 6.28 -8.64 10.20
C PHE A 335 6.62 -9.80 9.27
N THR A 336 5.89 -10.91 9.42
CA THR A 336 6.00 -12.08 8.56
C THR A 336 4.86 -12.03 7.54
N ASN A 337 5.14 -12.35 6.28
CA ASN A 337 4.10 -12.46 5.24
C ASN A 337 3.30 -13.79 5.32
N GLU A 338 3.59 -14.62 6.31
CA GLU A 338 2.87 -15.87 6.56
C GLU A 338 1.64 -15.62 7.45
N ALA A 339 0.52 -16.25 7.08
CA ALA A 339 -0.67 -16.26 7.92
C ALA A 339 -0.34 -16.88 9.28
N ILE A 340 -0.71 -16.18 10.36
CA ILE A 340 -0.42 -16.64 11.72
C ILE A 340 -1.33 -17.83 12.03
N GLU A 341 -0.81 -19.05 11.85
CA GLU A 341 -1.49 -20.25 12.31
C GLU A 341 -1.48 -20.35 13.83
N ARG A 342 -2.52 -20.98 14.40
CA ARG A 342 -2.64 -21.22 15.85
C ARG A 342 -1.41 -21.95 16.42
N SER A 343 -0.81 -22.84 15.64
CA SER A 343 0.44 -23.56 15.96
C SER A 343 1.64 -22.62 16.13
N THR A 344 1.71 -21.54 15.35
CA THR A 344 2.74 -20.50 15.43
C THR A 344 2.54 -19.61 16.65
N ILE A 345 1.29 -19.27 16.99
CA ILE A 345 0.96 -18.59 18.26
C ILE A 345 1.32 -19.48 19.44
N GLU A 346 0.98 -20.77 19.40
CA GLU A 346 1.31 -21.72 20.46
C GLU A 346 2.83 -21.95 20.57
N LYS A 347 3.60 -21.92 19.48
CA LYS A 347 5.07 -21.93 19.49
C LYS A 347 5.66 -20.64 20.05
N LEU A 348 5.12 -19.47 19.69
CA LEU A 348 5.54 -18.18 20.21
C LEU A 348 5.25 -18.07 21.70
N LEU A 349 4.04 -18.44 22.12
CA LEU A 349 3.66 -18.54 23.53
C LEU A 349 4.53 -19.56 24.26
N LYS A 350 4.79 -20.74 23.67
CA LYS A 350 5.74 -21.71 24.24
C LYS A 350 7.17 -21.19 24.29
N SER A 351 7.64 -20.38 23.34
CA SER A 351 8.98 -19.78 23.40
C SER A 351 9.07 -18.66 24.44
N CYS A 352 7.97 -17.94 24.69
CA CYS A 352 7.85 -17.00 25.80
C CYS A 352 7.70 -17.72 27.15
N TYR A 353 7.23 -18.97 27.17
CA TYR A 353 7.08 -19.80 28.38
C TYR A 353 8.18 -20.86 28.59
N ASN A 354 9.07 -21.12 27.63
CA ASN A 354 10.17 -22.10 27.70
C ASN A 354 11.55 -21.43 27.70
N ILE A 355 11.73 -20.39 28.51
CA ILE A 355 13.05 -20.15 29.09
C ILE A 355 13.14 -21.06 30.33
N ASN A 356 13.67 -22.26 30.10
CA ASN A 356 14.24 -23.17 31.08
C ASN A 356 13.50 -23.37 32.41
N ASN A 357 12.52 -24.28 32.38
CA ASN A 357 12.11 -25.02 33.59
C ASN A 357 13.20 -26.01 34.10
N ASN A 358 14.42 -25.98 33.55
CA ASN A 358 15.54 -26.84 33.96
C ASN A 358 16.86 -26.10 34.23
N GLU A 359 16.89 -24.78 34.12
CA GLU A 359 17.94 -23.99 34.78
C GLU A 359 17.25 -23.19 35.86
N LYS A 360 17.20 -23.77 37.06
CA LYS A 360 17.19 -22.96 38.26
C LYS A 360 18.40 -22.02 38.11
N ILE A 361 18.18 -20.78 37.68
CA ILE A 361 19.11 -19.71 38.02
C ILE A 361 19.02 -19.68 39.54
N SER A 362 19.95 -20.37 40.19
CA SER A 362 20.19 -20.23 41.61
C SER A 362 20.77 -18.81 41.76
N LEU A 363 19.88 -17.81 41.81
CA LEU A 363 20.20 -16.44 42.20
C LEU A 363 20.50 -16.46 43.70
N SER A 364 21.64 -17.06 44.08
CA SER A 364 22.18 -16.95 45.43
C SER A 364 22.67 -15.54 45.75
N ARG A 365 22.60 -14.58 44.79
CA ARG A 365 22.83 -13.14 45.00
C ARG A 365 22.09 -12.30 43.95
N LEU A 366 20.76 -12.18 44.05
CA LEU A 366 20.14 -10.93 43.58
C LEU A 366 20.41 -9.90 44.68
N ASP A 367 21.21 -8.88 44.40
CA ASP A 367 21.48 -7.78 45.33
C ASP A 367 20.71 -6.52 44.93
N PHE A 368 20.81 -5.47 45.75
CA PHE A 368 20.08 -4.23 45.55
C PHE A 368 20.43 -3.55 44.21
N ASP A 369 21.70 -3.63 43.79
CA ASP A 369 22.17 -2.99 42.56
C ASP A 369 21.67 -3.72 41.31
N ILE A 370 21.62 -5.05 41.33
CA ILE A 370 21.06 -5.84 40.23
C ILE A 370 19.56 -5.57 40.08
N LEU A 371 18.80 -5.54 41.18
CA LEU A 371 17.38 -5.20 41.15
C LEU A 371 17.14 -3.77 40.64
N SER A 372 17.97 -2.82 41.09
CA SER A 372 17.93 -1.43 40.63
C SER A 372 18.14 -1.34 39.11
N GLN A 373 19.18 -2.00 38.59
CA GLN A 373 19.49 -2.01 37.15
C GLN A 373 18.41 -2.71 36.32
N LEU A 374 17.85 -3.82 36.82
CA LEU A 374 16.75 -4.53 36.16
C LEU A 374 15.52 -3.64 36.01
N LEU A 375 15.14 -2.91 37.07
CA LEU A 375 13.99 -2.01 37.04
C LEU A 375 14.28 -0.70 36.29
N ALA A 376 15.55 -0.32 36.12
CA ALA A 376 15.96 0.89 35.40
C ALA A 376 15.65 0.84 33.89
N VAL A 377 15.23 -0.29 33.36
CA VAL A 377 14.80 -0.43 31.96
C VAL A 377 13.37 0.10 31.78
N LEU A 378 12.65 0.29 32.88
CA LEU A 378 11.26 0.71 32.92
C LEU A 378 11.06 2.21 33.16
N ILE A 379 12.15 2.96 33.33
CA ILE A 379 12.11 4.39 33.61
C ILE A 379 12.48 5.20 32.35
N PRO A 380 12.01 6.45 32.23
CA PRO A 380 12.58 7.36 31.26
C PRO A 380 14.01 7.77 31.63
N ILE A 381 14.83 8.09 30.63
CA ILE A 381 16.08 8.82 30.83
C ILE A 381 16.04 10.18 30.14
N SER A 382 16.59 11.19 30.83
CA SER A 382 16.85 12.49 30.23
C SER A 382 18.25 12.49 29.63
N ILE A 383 18.36 12.85 28.35
CA ILE A 383 19.63 12.91 27.61
C ILE A 383 19.95 14.39 27.41
N SER A 384 21.21 14.79 27.68
CA SER A 384 21.67 16.14 27.36
C SER A 384 21.41 16.43 25.88
N ASP A 385 20.91 17.63 25.57
CA ASP A 385 20.60 18.08 24.21
C ASP A 385 19.32 17.51 23.57
N GLN A 386 18.45 16.83 24.33
CA GLN A 386 17.11 16.46 23.86
C GLN A 386 15.99 17.09 24.71
N PRO A 387 14.96 17.68 24.08
CA PRO A 387 13.89 18.38 24.80
C PRO A 387 12.90 17.42 25.48
N LEU A 388 12.91 16.14 25.16
CA LEU A 388 11.99 15.13 25.66
C LEU A 388 12.74 13.89 26.19
N PRO A 389 12.27 13.27 27.28
CA PRO A 389 12.84 12.03 27.80
C PRO A 389 12.74 10.88 26.78
N LYS A 390 13.63 9.90 26.92
CA LYS A 390 13.60 8.66 26.13
C LYS A 390 13.17 7.47 26.97
N TYR A 391 12.41 6.58 26.33
CA TYR A 391 11.84 5.39 26.95
C TYR A 391 12.27 4.14 26.18
N ARG A 392 12.56 3.04 26.88
CA ARG A 392 12.83 1.73 26.24
C ARG A 392 11.55 0.99 25.84
N TYR A 393 10.45 1.21 26.56
CA TYR A 393 9.11 0.83 26.14
C TYR A 393 8.25 2.09 26.06
N ALA A 394 7.54 2.27 24.95
CA ALA A 394 6.61 3.37 24.82
C ALA A 394 5.30 2.95 25.47
N SER A 395 5.01 3.51 26.64
CA SER A 395 3.65 3.47 27.16
C SER A 395 2.75 4.30 26.27
N ILE A 396 1.50 3.88 26.09
CA ILE A 396 0.56 4.62 25.25
C ILE A 396 0.33 6.01 25.86
N ASP A 397 0.69 7.05 25.09
CA ASP A 397 0.61 8.45 25.53
C ASP A 397 1.30 8.77 26.89
N ASP A 398 2.37 8.03 27.24
CA ASP A 398 3.12 8.17 28.50
C ASP A 398 2.27 7.99 29.77
N LEU A 399 1.18 7.23 29.66
CA LEU A 399 0.21 7.07 30.74
C LEU A 399 0.62 6.03 31.77
N TYR A 400 1.50 5.09 31.46
CA TYR A 400 1.89 3.95 32.31
C TYR A 400 0.70 3.11 32.81
N PRO A 401 -0.22 2.65 31.93
CA PRO A 401 -1.39 1.88 32.35
C PRO A 401 -1.03 0.53 33.00
N VAL A 402 0.22 0.07 32.95
CA VAL A 402 0.68 -1.11 33.72
C VAL A 402 1.63 -0.66 34.83
N GLN A 403 1.25 -0.92 36.07
CA GLN A 403 2.08 -0.72 37.25
C GLN A 403 2.90 -1.95 37.58
N VAL A 404 4.10 -1.76 38.12
CA VAL A 404 5.00 -2.84 38.54
C VAL A 404 5.09 -2.88 40.05
N TYR A 405 4.81 -4.04 40.64
CA TYR A 405 4.99 -4.29 42.07
C TYR A 405 6.05 -5.37 42.28
N VAL A 406 6.95 -5.14 43.23
CA VAL A 406 8.03 -6.05 43.58
C VAL A 406 7.69 -6.70 44.92
N GLU A 407 7.52 -8.01 44.92
CA GLU A 407 7.34 -8.81 46.14
C GLU A 407 8.71 -9.36 46.56
N LEU A 408 9.18 -8.92 47.74
CA LEU A 408 10.43 -9.35 48.35
C LEU A 408 10.12 -10.30 49.51
N PRO A 409 10.39 -11.62 49.38
CA PRO A 409 10.11 -12.60 50.43
C PRO A 409 11.10 -12.53 51.60
N THR A 410 12.30 -12.02 51.36
CA THR A 410 13.37 -11.86 52.36
C THR A 410 13.96 -10.45 52.27
N SER A 411 14.65 -10.02 53.33
CA SER A 411 15.30 -8.71 53.34
C SER A 411 16.37 -8.64 52.25
N LEU A 412 16.38 -7.55 51.49
CA LEU A 412 17.41 -7.22 50.51
C LEU A 412 18.17 -6.01 51.04
N GLU A 413 19.33 -6.25 51.64
CA GLU A 413 20.15 -5.23 52.33
C GLU A 413 19.33 -4.44 53.38
N ASN A 414 19.06 -3.16 53.12
CA ASN A 414 18.28 -2.27 53.99
C ASN A 414 16.77 -2.30 53.71
N ILE A 415 16.32 -3.05 52.69
CA ILE A 415 14.90 -3.20 52.36
C ILE A 415 14.34 -4.43 53.12
N SER A 416 13.32 -4.20 53.94
CA SER A 416 12.60 -5.26 54.63
C SER A 416 11.80 -6.16 53.65
N PRO A 417 11.44 -7.38 54.04
CA PRO A 417 10.44 -8.15 53.29
C PRO A 417 9.14 -7.36 53.11
N GLY A 418 8.50 -7.45 51.94
CA GLY A 418 7.24 -6.76 51.66
C GLY A 418 6.87 -6.72 50.18
N ILE A 419 5.72 -6.10 49.88
CA ILE A 419 5.28 -5.75 48.53
C ILE A 419 5.52 -4.26 48.32
N TYR A 420 6.26 -3.94 47.27
CA TYR A 420 6.70 -2.60 46.93
C TYR A 420 6.11 -2.16 45.60
N TYR A 421 5.64 -0.93 45.50
CA TYR A 421 5.35 -0.29 44.21
C TYR A 421 6.63 0.30 43.63
N HIS A 422 6.91 0.03 42.35
CA HIS A 422 8.01 0.68 41.64
C HIS A 422 7.53 2.00 41.03
N HIS A 423 8.03 3.12 41.53
CA HIS A 423 7.71 4.44 40.99
C HIS A 423 8.62 4.74 39.79
N PRO A 424 8.09 4.85 38.55
CA PRO A 424 8.92 4.95 37.36
C PRO A 424 9.65 6.30 37.21
N ASP A 425 9.06 7.43 37.63
CA ASP A 425 9.73 8.74 37.52
C ASP A 425 10.87 8.90 38.55
N GLU A 426 10.58 8.61 39.81
CA GLU A 426 11.55 8.74 40.91
C GLU A 426 12.56 7.59 40.94
N HIS A 427 12.23 6.46 40.31
CA HIS A 427 13.00 5.22 40.38
C HIS A 427 13.20 4.76 41.83
N THR A 428 12.08 4.55 42.52
CA THR A 428 12.04 4.15 43.94
C THR A 428 11.19 2.89 44.14
N LEU A 429 11.45 2.17 45.23
CA LEU A 429 10.55 1.14 45.77
C LEU A 429 9.79 1.70 46.97
N GLU A 430 8.49 1.81 46.83
CA GLU A 430 7.58 2.32 47.86
C GLU A 430 6.88 1.16 48.56
N LEU A 431 7.07 1.01 49.86
CA LEU A 431 6.45 -0.08 50.62
C LEU A 431 4.93 0.11 50.68
N ILE A 432 4.20 -0.89 50.20
CA ILE A 432 2.73 -0.89 50.11
C ILE A 432 2.09 -1.91 51.07
N SER A 433 2.78 -3.00 51.38
CA SER A 433 2.30 -4.04 52.30
C SER A 433 3.47 -4.82 52.89
N THR A 434 3.44 -5.09 54.20
CA THR A 434 4.37 -6.00 54.89
C THR A 434 3.85 -7.44 54.92
N HIS A 435 2.63 -7.69 54.45
CA HIS A 435 2.06 -9.03 54.31
C HIS A 435 2.56 -9.67 53.02
N ILE A 436 3.19 -10.84 53.16
CA ILE A 436 3.81 -11.62 52.09
C ILE A 436 3.40 -13.07 52.30
N ASN A 437 3.28 -13.83 51.23
CA ASN A 437 2.98 -15.24 51.34
C ASN A 437 4.27 -16.03 51.62
N ASN A 438 4.45 -16.51 52.86
CA ASN A 438 5.72 -17.02 53.39
C ASN A 438 6.22 -18.34 52.77
N ASP A 439 5.45 -18.97 51.89
CA ASP A 439 5.80 -20.30 51.33
C ASP A 439 6.82 -20.26 50.19
N MET A 440 7.38 -19.09 49.82
CA MET A 440 8.17 -18.95 48.58
C MET A 440 9.44 -18.10 48.75
N MET A 441 10.54 -18.55 48.11
CA MET A 441 11.88 -17.97 48.27
C MET A 441 12.30 -16.98 47.17
N ASN A 442 11.52 -16.81 46.09
CA ASN A 442 11.92 -15.99 44.94
C ASN A 442 11.27 -14.59 44.95
N ILE A 443 12.02 -13.57 44.53
CA ILE A 443 11.50 -12.23 44.25
C ILE A 443 10.53 -12.30 43.06
N ARG A 444 9.41 -11.57 43.13
CA ARG A 444 8.40 -11.55 42.06
C ARG A 444 8.10 -10.14 41.60
N LEU A 445 7.84 -10.01 40.31
CA LEU A 445 7.32 -8.80 39.70
C LEU A 445 5.86 -9.04 39.29
N HIS A 446 4.95 -8.28 39.87
CA HIS A 446 3.53 -8.28 39.51
C HIS A 446 3.25 -7.11 38.60
N LEU A 447 2.71 -7.39 37.41
CA LEU A 447 2.32 -6.39 36.41
C LEU A 447 0.80 -6.19 36.51
N VAL A 448 0.37 -5.00 36.92
CA VAL A 448 -1.03 -4.72 37.24
C VAL A 448 -1.57 -3.63 36.31
N GLY A 449 -2.53 -3.98 35.47
CA GLY A 449 -3.22 -3.05 34.58
C GLY A 449 -4.17 -2.11 35.34
N ARG A 450 -3.98 -0.81 35.17
CA ARG A 450 -4.82 0.28 35.71
C ARG A 450 -5.76 0.77 34.63
N LEU A 451 -6.87 0.05 34.47
CA LEU A 451 -7.91 0.39 33.48
C LEU A 451 -8.46 1.81 33.67
N SER A 452 -8.56 2.30 34.91
CA SER A 452 -9.01 3.66 35.21
C SER A 452 -8.14 4.75 34.57
N ALA A 453 -6.89 4.45 34.23
CA ALA A 453 -5.97 5.42 33.66
C ALA A 453 -5.85 5.34 32.13
N ILE A 454 -6.57 4.42 31.49
CA ILE A 454 -6.55 4.23 30.03
C ILE A 454 -7.95 4.15 29.41
N ALA A 455 -8.91 3.56 30.13
CA ALA A 455 -10.28 3.40 29.69
C ALA A 455 -11.00 4.73 29.37
N PRO A 456 -10.75 5.85 30.08
CA PRO A 456 -11.35 7.14 29.72
C PRO A 456 -10.91 7.66 28.34
N LEU A 457 -9.77 7.20 27.81
CA LEU A 457 -9.25 7.61 26.51
C LEU A 457 -9.59 6.63 25.38
N TYR A 458 -9.74 5.34 25.72
CA TYR A 458 -9.82 4.27 24.73
C TYR A 458 -10.97 3.28 24.95
N SER A 459 -11.92 3.55 25.85
CA SER A 459 -12.93 2.61 26.35
C SER A 459 -12.35 1.48 27.22
N GLN A 460 -13.20 0.84 28.03
CA GLN A 460 -12.79 -0.28 28.89
C GLN A 460 -12.22 -1.46 28.08
N ARG A 461 -12.84 -1.77 26.92
CA ARG A 461 -12.44 -2.90 26.08
C ARG A 461 -11.05 -2.72 25.49
N LEU A 462 -10.78 -1.58 24.83
CA LEU A 462 -9.44 -1.35 24.26
C LEU A 462 -8.42 -1.04 25.37
N GLY A 463 -8.84 -0.39 26.45
CA GLY A 463 -7.99 -0.18 27.63
C GLY A 463 -7.41 -1.48 28.19
N SER A 464 -8.22 -2.54 28.28
CA SER A 464 -7.76 -3.87 28.67
C SER A 464 -6.78 -4.48 27.67
N GLN A 465 -7.02 -4.32 26.37
CA GLN A 465 -6.12 -4.81 25.33
C GLN A 465 -4.77 -4.07 25.35
N PHE A 466 -4.77 -2.75 25.58
CA PHE A 466 -3.56 -1.96 25.75
C PHE A 466 -2.75 -2.40 26.97
N CYS A 467 -3.40 -2.65 28.11
CA CYS A 467 -2.72 -3.18 29.28
C CYS A 467 -2.03 -4.53 28.97
N MET A 468 -2.71 -5.46 28.28
CA MET A 468 -2.13 -6.75 27.90
C MET A 468 -0.91 -6.60 26.97
N LEU A 469 -0.99 -5.69 26.00
CA LEU A 469 0.13 -5.41 25.10
C LEU A 469 1.33 -4.82 25.86
N GLU A 470 1.09 -3.86 26.74
CA GLU A 470 2.15 -3.26 27.55
C GLU A 470 2.79 -4.25 28.53
N THR A 471 2.00 -5.14 29.14
CA THR A 471 2.52 -6.24 29.97
C THR A 471 3.52 -7.08 29.17
N GLY A 472 3.19 -7.46 27.93
CA GLY A 472 4.10 -8.22 27.07
C GLY A 472 5.42 -7.49 26.76
N TYR A 473 5.36 -6.17 26.53
CA TYR A 473 6.57 -5.36 26.31
C TYR A 473 7.45 -5.27 27.56
N ILE A 474 6.85 -5.02 28.72
CA ILE A 474 7.56 -4.94 30.00
C ILE A 474 8.25 -6.28 30.30
N THR A 475 7.54 -7.40 30.14
CA THR A 475 8.10 -8.74 30.33
C THR A 475 9.29 -8.98 29.40
N GLY A 476 9.15 -8.74 28.09
CA GLY A 476 10.26 -8.96 27.15
C GLY A 476 11.49 -8.09 27.40
N LEU A 477 11.31 -6.85 27.91
CA LEU A 477 12.43 -6.00 28.30
C LEU A 477 13.14 -6.51 29.56
N LEU A 478 12.37 -6.88 30.59
CA LEU A 478 12.90 -7.41 31.84
C LEU A 478 13.62 -8.74 31.62
N GLU A 479 13.09 -9.63 30.78
CA GLU A 479 13.74 -10.90 30.42
C GLU A 479 15.07 -10.68 29.70
N LYS A 480 15.09 -9.77 28.71
CA LYS A 480 16.30 -9.48 27.94
C LYS A 480 17.41 -8.89 28.81
N GLU A 481 17.05 -8.02 29.75
CA GLU A 481 18.01 -7.34 30.62
C GLU A 481 18.42 -8.22 31.79
N GLY A 482 17.50 -9.00 32.35
CA GLY A 482 17.82 -10.07 33.30
C GLY A 482 18.66 -11.20 32.71
N SER A 483 18.64 -11.42 31.39
CA SER A 483 19.56 -12.36 30.72
C SER A 483 20.96 -11.77 30.49
N ARG A 484 21.14 -10.45 30.67
CA ARG A 484 22.42 -9.74 30.49
C ARG A 484 23.16 -9.51 31.80
N LEU A 485 22.41 -9.42 32.91
CA LEU A 485 22.89 -9.28 34.28
C LEU A 485 23.11 -10.67 34.89
#